data_AF-A0AAD7NET1-F1
#
_entry.id   AF-A0AAD7NET1-F1
#
_cell.length_a   1.000
_cell.length_b   1.000
_cell.length_c   1.000
_cell.angle_alpha   90.00
_cell.angle_beta   90.00
_cell.angle_gamma   90.00
#
_symmetry.space_group_name_H-M   'P 1'
#
loop_
_entity.id
_entity.type
_entity.pdbx_description
1 polymer ?
#
loop_
_entity_poly.entity_id
_entity_poly.type
_entity_poly.pdbx_seq_one_letter_code
_entity_poly.pdbx_strand_id
1 'polypeptide(L)'
;MLPLESYRTVSFHALHGSPSRLCLYELYRLAHLRCPSLAIQPWVKTLSDLHGKSFLPYSIHRFSKCFDVYLDILRAVDHCVNKALERDAPDWHLKNCCPACTLMLPRLATPRPRVDSTSQL
;
A
#
# COMPACT_ATOMS: atom_id res chain seq x y z
N MET A 1 31.91 -10.00 10.00
CA MET A 1 31.83 -9.18 11.22
C MET A 1 31.34 -7.80 10.77
N LEU A 2 30.02 -7.55 10.86
CA LEU A 2 29.39 -6.31 10.39
C LEU A 2 29.48 -5.22 11.47
N PRO A 3 29.71 -3.95 11.11
CA PRO A 3 29.24 -2.83 11.92
C PRO A 3 27.88 -2.37 11.39
N LEU A 4 26.83 -2.67 12.15
CA LEU A 4 25.42 -2.28 11.93
C LEU A 4 25.14 -0.84 12.38
N GLU A 5 25.96 0.14 12.02
CA GLU A 5 25.82 1.53 12.52
C GLU A 5 25.33 2.55 11.49
N SER A 6 24.88 2.13 10.30
CA SER A 6 24.44 3.06 9.24
C SER A 6 22.96 2.94 8.86
N TYR A 7 22.10 2.50 9.77
CA TYR A 7 20.64 2.49 9.58
C TYR A 7 19.92 3.53 10.44
N ARG A 8 20.67 4.38 11.14
CA ARG A 8 20.15 5.28 12.19
C ARG A 8 19.66 6.64 11.71
N THR A 9 19.50 6.85 10.41
CA THR A 9 19.04 8.15 9.89
C THR A 9 18.07 8.02 8.73
N VAL A 10 17.06 7.15 8.87
CA VAL A 10 15.75 7.48 8.30
C VAL A 10 15.02 8.25 9.39
N SER A 11 15.07 9.57 9.28
CA SER A 11 14.45 10.52 10.20
C SER A 11 13.02 10.13 10.52
N PHE A 12 12.84 9.52 11.70
CA PHE A 12 11.58 9.12 12.32
C PHE A 12 10.79 10.33 12.88
N HIS A 13 11.05 11.54 12.35
CA HIS A 13 10.57 12.82 12.86
C HIS A 13 9.35 13.38 12.10
N ALA A 14 8.67 12.55 11.29
CA ALA A 14 7.47 12.95 10.54
C ALA A 14 6.21 12.13 10.91
N LEU A 15 6.15 11.58 12.12
CA LEU A 15 4.95 10.89 12.63
C LEU A 15 4.64 11.40 14.05
N HIS A 16 4.33 12.70 14.16
CA HIS A 16 3.66 13.28 15.35
C HIS A 16 2.18 12.85 15.40
N GLY A 17 1.96 11.54 15.38
CA GLY A 17 0.66 10.91 15.59
C GLY A 17 0.97 9.52 16.11
N SER A 18 0.55 9.25 17.35
CA SER A 18 0.60 7.90 17.94
C SER A 18 0.22 6.87 16.87
N PRO A 19 1.09 5.90 16.50
CA PRO A 19 0.83 5.03 15.37
C PRO A 19 -0.42 4.22 15.70
N SER A 20 -1.55 4.68 15.17
CA SER A 20 -2.79 3.93 15.18
C SER A 20 -2.48 2.57 14.56
N ARG A 21 -3.15 1.51 15.02
CA ARG A 21 -2.89 0.13 14.55
C ARG A 21 -2.96 -0.02 13.02
N LEU A 22 -3.58 0.94 12.33
CA LEU A 22 -3.67 1.07 10.87
C LEU A 22 -2.36 1.46 10.18
N CYS A 23 -1.43 2.13 10.87
CA CYS A 23 -0.15 2.58 10.32
C CYS A 23 0.70 1.42 9.77
N LEU A 24 0.62 0.25 10.39
CA LEU A 24 1.38 -0.92 9.97
C LEU A 24 0.89 -1.50 8.63
N TYR A 25 -0.42 -1.52 8.42
CA TYR A 25 -1.02 -2.02 7.18
C TYR A 25 -0.80 -1.05 6.03
N GLU A 26 -0.93 0.26 6.30
CA GLU A 26 -0.58 1.30 5.31
C GLU A 26 0.89 1.22 4.93
N LEU A 27 1.79 1.05 5.92
CA LEU A 27 3.22 0.91 5.65
C LEU A 27 3.52 -0.33 4.79
N TYR A 28 2.89 -1.47 5.08
CA TYR A 28 3.03 -2.67 4.24
C TYR A 28 2.49 -2.44 2.84
N ARG A 29 1.31 -1.80 2.69
CA ARG A 29 0.72 -1.47 1.39
C ARG A 29 1.66 -0.59 0.57
N LEU A 30 2.20 0.48 1.15
CA LEU A 30 3.14 1.38 0.49
C LEU A 30 4.44 0.65 0.10
N ALA A 31 4.98 -0.21 0.97
CA ALA A 31 6.15 -1.02 0.67
C ALA A 31 5.89 -2.00 -0.49
N HIS A 32 4.71 -2.64 -0.50
CA HIS A 32 4.31 -3.59 -1.54
C HIS A 32 4.04 -2.91 -2.89
N LEU A 33 3.54 -1.67 -2.91
CA LEU A 33 3.41 -0.87 -4.13
C LEU A 33 4.76 -0.54 -4.79
N ARG A 34 5.84 -0.43 -3.99
CA ARG A 34 7.20 -0.22 -4.50
C ARG A 34 7.90 -1.52 -4.88
N CYS A 35 7.58 -2.60 -4.15
CA CYS A 35 8.19 -3.91 -4.33
C CYS A 35 7.12 -5.02 -4.20
N PRO A 36 6.46 -5.41 -5.31
CA PRO A 36 5.42 -6.45 -5.29
C PRO A 36 5.92 -7.83 -4.88
N SER A 37 7.24 -8.07 -4.95
CA SER A 37 7.87 -9.32 -4.48
C SER A 37 8.04 -9.36 -2.95
N LEU A 38 7.72 -8.27 -2.23
CA LEU A 38 7.79 -8.24 -0.78
C LEU A 38 6.70 -9.13 -0.14
N ALA A 39 7.11 -10.33 0.25
CA ALA A 39 6.25 -11.30 0.92
C ALA A 39 5.88 -10.86 2.35
N ILE A 40 4.70 -11.30 2.81
CA ILE A 40 4.19 -11.03 4.16
C ILE A 40 5.09 -11.63 5.24
N GLN A 41 5.64 -12.82 5.01
CA GLN A 41 6.46 -13.53 5.99
C GLN A 41 7.74 -12.77 6.41
N PRO A 42 8.62 -12.34 5.50
CA PRO A 42 9.78 -11.53 5.87
C PRO A 42 9.36 -10.20 6.49
N TRP A 43 8.26 -9.58 6.02
CA TRP A 43 7.72 -8.36 6.62
C TRP A 43 7.35 -8.53 8.10
N VAL A 44 6.54 -9.54 8.43
CA VAL A 44 6.11 -9.82 9.82
C VAL A 44 7.28 -10.22 10.71
N LYS A 45 8.31 -10.89 10.17
CA LYS A 45 9.56 -11.16 10.90
C LYS A 45 10.28 -9.87 11.24
N THR A 46 10.49 -8.98 10.27
CA THR A 46 11.13 -7.67 10.49
C THR A 46 10.38 -6.85 11.55
N LEU A 47 9.05 -6.91 11.58
CA LEU A 47 8.28 -6.26 12.64
C LEU A 47 8.52 -6.89 14.02
N SER A 48 8.59 -8.22 14.08
CA SER A 48 8.88 -8.94 15.34
C SER A 48 10.27 -8.55 15.86
N ASP A 49 11.27 -8.51 14.96
CA ASP A 49 12.64 -8.11 15.25
C ASP A 49 12.70 -6.65 15.74
N LEU A 50 11.99 -5.74 15.06
CA LEU A 50 11.90 -4.32 15.44
C LEU A 50 11.25 -4.12 16.82
N HIS A 51 10.26 -4.94 17.15
CA HIS A 51 9.59 -4.91 18.46
C HIS A 51 10.36 -5.66 19.55
N GLY A 52 11.50 -6.28 19.23
CA GLY A 52 12.26 -7.12 20.17
C GLY A 52 11.48 -8.35 20.65
N LYS A 53 10.52 -8.84 19.86
CA LYS A 53 9.68 -10.00 20.20
C LYS A 53 10.05 -11.19 19.34
N SER A 54 10.00 -12.38 19.93
CA SER A 54 10.18 -13.63 19.20
C SER A 54 9.12 -13.76 18.10
N PHE A 55 9.57 -14.12 16.90
CA PHE A 55 8.67 -14.41 15.79
C PHE A 55 7.78 -15.62 16.12
N LEU A 56 6.47 -15.42 16.00
CA LEU A 56 5.47 -16.47 16.19
C LEU A 56 4.77 -16.76 14.85
N PRO A 57 4.74 -18.02 14.36
CA PRO A 57 4.14 -18.34 13.07
C PRO A 57 2.69 -17.87 12.91
N TYR A 58 1.90 -17.89 13.99
CA TYR A 58 0.51 -17.44 13.97
C TYR A 58 0.38 -15.93 13.68
N SER A 59 1.42 -15.13 13.91
CA SER A 59 1.38 -13.68 13.65
C SER A 59 1.27 -13.37 12.16
N ILE A 60 1.80 -14.25 11.28
CA ILE A 60 1.62 -14.12 9.83
C ILE A 60 0.15 -14.26 9.46
N HIS A 61 -0.52 -15.28 9.99
CA HIS A 61 -1.93 -15.53 9.70
C HIS A 61 -2.80 -14.37 10.18
N ARG A 62 -2.58 -13.89 11.40
CA ARG A 62 -3.30 -12.73 11.95
C ARG A 62 -3.04 -11.48 11.12
N PHE A 63 -1.80 -11.25 10.72
CA PHE A 63 -1.46 -10.11 9.87
C PHE A 63 -2.19 -10.18 8.53
N SER A 64 -2.13 -11.30 7.82
CA SER A 64 -2.80 -11.49 6.53
C SER A 64 -4.30 -11.25 6.65
N LYS A 65 -4.96 -11.85 7.64
CA LYS A 65 -6.41 -11.68 7.86
C LYS A 65 -6.80 -10.23 8.14
N CYS A 66 -6.05 -9.54 9.00
CA CYS A 66 -6.30 -8.12 9.25
C CYS A 66 -6.00 -7.25 8.03
N PHE A 67 -4.99 -7.62 7.24
CA PHE A 67 -4.64 -6.88 6.02
C PHE A 67 -5.74 -7.01 4.95
N ASP A 68 -6.34 -8.19 4.80
CA ASP A 68 -7.49 -8.39 3.90
C ASP A 68 -8.66 -7.47 4.30
N VAL A 69 -9.01 -7.44 5.59
CA VAL A 69 -10.07 -6.55 6.12
C VAL A 69 -9.73 -5.08 5.89
N TYR A 70 -8.47 -4.69 6.09
CA TYR A 70 -8.02 -3.33 5.80
C TYR A 70 -8.18 -2.96 4.31
N LEU A 71 -7.85 -3.88 3.38
CA LEU A 71 -8.08 -3.67 1.95
C LEU A 71 -9.58 -3.56 1.61
N ASP A 72 -10.43 -4.34 2.27
CA ASP A 72 -11.87 -4.26 2.07
C ASP A 72 -12.45 -2.92 2.53
N ILE A 73 -11.96 -2.38 3.66
CA ILE A 73 -12.33 -1.05 4.12
C ILE A 73 -11.90 0.00 3.10
N LEU A 74 -10.67 -0.07 2.57
CA LEU A 74 -10.21 0.86 1.54
C LEU A 74 -11.08 0.81 0.28
N ARG A 75 -11.42 -0.39 -0.19
CA ARG A 75 -12.30 -0.57 -1.36
C ARG A 75 -13.69 0.00 -1.11
N ALA A 76 -14.24 -0.20 0.09
CA ALA A 76 -15.53 0.36 0.47
C ALA A 76 -15.50 1.89 0.50
N VAL A 77 -14.44 2.49 1.04
CA VAL A 77 -14.24 3.95 1.01
C VAL A 77 -14.11 4.45 -0.42
N ASP A 78 -13.28 3.82 -1.25
CA ASP A 78 -13.12 4.18 -2.67
C ASP A 78 -14.46 4.08 -3.42
N HIS A 79 -15.27 3.05 -3.13
CA HIS A 79 -16.60 2.91 -3.70
C HIS A 79 -17.54 4.04 -3.28
N CYS A 80 -17.58 4.39 -1.99
CA CYS A 80 -18.37 5.51 -1.50
C CYS A 80 -17.95 6.83 -2.13
N VAL A 81 -16.64 7.08 -2.26
CA VAL A 81 -16.09 8.27 -2.92
C VAL A 81 -16.49 8.31 -4.39
N ASN A 82 -16.34 7.19 -5.11
CA ASN A 82 -16.73 7.13 -6.52
C ASN A 82 -18.23 7.38 -6.68
N LYS A 83 -19.08 6.81 -5.84
CA LYS A 83 -20.53 7.03 -5.85
C LYS A 83 -20.89 8.49 -5.55
N ALA A 84 -20.25 9.11 -4.55
CA ALA A 84 -20.48 10.51 -4.21
C ALA A 84 -20.06 11.49 -5.32
N LEU A 85 -19.10 11.08 -6.17
CA LEU A 85 -18.64 11.83 -7.33
C LEU A 85 -19.35 11.41 -8.63
N GLU A 86 -20.39 10.58 -8.55
CA GLU A 86 -21.15 10.04 -9.70
C GLU A 86 -20.26 9.31 -10.74
N ARG A 87 -19.22 8.64 -10.23
CA ARG A 87 -18.21 7.90 -11.01
C ARG A 87 -18.44 6.39 -11.03
N ASP A 88 -19.61 5.93 -10.59
CA ASP A 88 -19.98 4.53 -10.45
C ASP A 88 -20.73 3.97 -11.68
N ALA A 89 -21.02 4.80 -12.68
CA ALA A 89 -21.61 4.34 -13.93
C ALA A 89 -20.65 3.42 -14.72
N PRO A 90 -21.16 2.34 -15.35
CA PRO A 90 -20.33 1.31 -15.99
C PRO A 90 -19.47 1.85 -17.15
N ASP A 91 -19.91 2.93 -17.79
CA ASP A 91 -19.23 3.61 -18.90
C ASP A 91 -18.53 4.90 -18.47
N TRP A 92 -18.52 5.24 -17.17
CA TRP A 92 -17.92 6.47 -16.66
C TRP A 92 -16.44 6.56 -17.04
N HIS A 93 -15.68 5.48 -16.84
CA HIS A 93 -14.27 5.43 -17.22
C HIS A 93 -14.07 5.57 -18.74
N LEU A 94 -14.94 4.97 -19.57
CA LEU A 94 -14.82 5.08 -21.03
C LEU A 94 -15.05 6.51 -21.52
N LYS A 95 -15.94 7.25 -20.85
CA LYS A 95 -16.27 8.64 -21.18
C LYS A 95 -15.27 9.66 -20.61
N ASN A 96 -14.62 9.35 -19.48
CA ASN A 96 -13.83 10.32 -18.72
C ASN A 96 -12.32 9.99 -18.63
N CYS A 97 -11.87 8.81 -19.05
CA CYS A 97 -10.45 8.49 -19.10
C CYS A 97 -9.81 8.92 -20.42
N CYS A 98 -8.52 9.23 -20.36
CA CYS A 98 -7.71 9.50 -21.55
C CYS A 98 -7.76 8.29 -22.51
N PRO A 99 -8.00 8.47 -23.82
CA PRO A 99 -8.05 7.37 -24.79
C PRO A 99 -6.79 6.49 -24.82
N ALA A 100 -5.62 7.07 -24.52
CA ALA A 100 -4.36 6.33 -24.42
C ALA A 100 -4.29 5.42 -23.18
N CYS A 101 -5.07 5.69 -22.14
CA CYS A 101 -5.19 4.84 -20.94
C CYS A 101 -6.20 3.71 -21.12
N THR A 102 -7.18 3.87 -22.01
CA THR A 102 -8.21 2.86 -22.33
C THR A 102 -7.75 1.86 -23.39
N LEU A 103 -6.75 2.21 -24.20
CA LEU A 103 -6.10 1.28 -25.13
C LEU A 103 -5.07 0.41 -24.39
N MET A 104 -5.43 -0.82 -24.07
CA MET A 104 -4.46 -1.84 -23.65
C MET A 104 -3.51 -2.15 -24.82
N LEU A 105 -2.31 -1.56 -24.82
CA LEU A 105 -1.26 -1.89 -25.80
C LEU A 105 -0.54 -3.19 -25.38
N PRO A 106 -0.47 -4.23 -26.24
CA PRO A 106 0.01 -5.58 -25.88
C PRO A 106 1.49 -5.71 -25.44
N ARG A 107 2.26 -4.63 -25.31
CA ARG A 107 3.72 -4.70 -25.08
C ARG A 107 4.23 -4.12 -23.75
N LEU A 108 3.37 -3.62 -22.86
CA LEU A 108 3.77 -3.12 -21.54
C LEU A 108 2.81 -3.65 -20.47
N ALA A 109 2.88 -4.95 -20.18
CA ALA A 109 2.13 -5.59 -19.10
C ALA A 109 2.73 -5.30 -17.71
N THR A 110 2.95 -4.03 -17.39
CA THR A 110 3.10 -3.59 -16.00
C THR A 110 2.05 -2.50 -15.74
N PRO A 111 1.20 -2.65 -14.71
CA PRO A 111 0.33 -1.56 -14.28
C PRO A 111 1.20 -0.35 -13.96
N ARG A 112 1.03 0.77 -14.67
CA ARG A 112 1.68 2.02 -14.26
C ARG A 112 1.10 2.44 -12.91
N PRO A 113 1.93 2.83 -11.92
CA PRO A 113 1.42 3.44 -10.72
C PRO A 113 0.69 4.73 -11.06
N ARG A 114 -0.44 4.94 -10.38
CA ARG A 114 -1.27 6.14 -10.46
C ARG A 114 -0.40 7.37 -10.24
N VAL A 115 -0.23 8.20 -11.28
CA VAL A 115 0.37 9.52 -11.13
C VAL A 115 -0.76 10.42 -10.63
N ASP A 116 -0.72 10.77 -9.35
CA ASP A 116 -1.60 11.79 -8.81
C ASP A 116 -1.18 13.14 -9.42
N SER A 117 -2.12 13.74 -10.13
CA SER A 117 -2.00 15.00 -10.85
C SER A 117 -1.78 16.17 -9.88
N THR A 118 -0.57 16.30 -9.35
CA THR A 118 -0.07 17.54 -8.77
C THR A 118 1.21 17.91 -9.48
N SER A 119 1.05 18.50 -10.66
CA SER A 119 2.03 19.37 -11.28
C SER A 119 1.26 20.32 -12.19
N GLN A 120 0.65 21.33 -11.56
CA GLN A 120 0.56 22.64 -12.17
C GLN A 120 1.98 23.15 -12.35
N LEU A 121 2.36 23.45 -13.59
CA LEU A 121 3.11 24.63 -14.04
C LEU A 121 3.11 24.63 -15.58
#